data_AF-A0A5R2N4Q7-F1
#
_entry.id   AF-A0A5R2N4Q7-F1
#
_cell.length_a   1.000
_cell.length_b   1.000
_cell.length_c   1.000
_cell.angle_alpha   90.00
_cell.angle_beta   90.00
_cell.angle_gamma   90.00
#
_symmetry.space_group_name_H-M   'P 1'
#
loop_
_entity.id
_entity.type
_entity.pdbx_description
1 polymer ?
#
loop_
_entity_poly.entity_id
_entity_poly.type
_entity_poly.pdbx_seq_one_letter_code
_entity_poly.pdbx_strand_id
1 'polypeptide(L)'
;LSALCLSPSMAQETAPAPAAPADAAAPAAAPVDPNTVIATVNGQPLTEADLMLAEGELSQQFAQLPPEQRRAAALSAAIEIRVMAAKAVTDGLDKDPDFQRRMAFLQQRALHGEMVEKGVVDKVTDAEVRARYDQEIANTPPVNEVHARHILVKTKEEAEAIIKQLDGGADFQKLANEHTS
;
A
#
# COMPACT_ATOMS: atom_id res chain seq x y z
N LEU A 1 39.48 11.87 -3.08
CA LEU A 1 38.22 12.61 -2.84
C LEU A 1 37.85 13.30 -4.14
N SER A 2 37.25 12.53 -5.06
CA SER A 2 36.91 12.99 -6.40
C SER A 2 35.58 13.73 -6.39
N ALA A 3 35.60 14.92 -6.97
CA ALA A 3 34.43 15.67 -7.38
C ALA A 3 33.70 14.90 -8.51
N LEU A 4 32.37 14.76 -8.37
CA LEU A 4 31.49 14.41 -9.48
C LEU A 4 30.64 15.63 -9.82
N CYS A 5 30.86 16.15 -11.03
CA CYS A 5 30.02 17.14 -11.68
C CYS A 5 28.66 16.51 -12.05
N LEU A 6 27.57 17.19 -11.76
CA LEU A 6 26.23 16.85 -12.25
C LEU A 6 25.93 17.72 -13.48
N SER A 7 25.87 17.09 -14.66
CA SER A 7 25.40 17.72 -15.91
C SER A 7 23.87 17.65 -16.00
N PRO A 8 23.20 18.60 -16.67
CA PRO A 8 21.75 18.63 -16.79
C PRO A 8 21.27 17.62 -17.84
N SER A 9 20.28 16.81 -17.47
CA SER A 9 19.61 15.89 -18.39
C SER A 9 18.71 16.69 -19.35
N MET A 10 18.99 16.58 -20.65
CA MET A 10 18.15 17.08 -21.73
C MET A 10 16.81 16.34 -21.74
N ALA A 11 15.71 17.09 -21.88
CA ALA A 11 14.40 16.55 -22.22
C ALA A 11 14.41 16.06 -23.67
N GLN A 12 14.08 14.78 -23.89
CA GLN A 12 13.91 14.23 -25.23
C GLN A 12 12.41 13.94 -25.43
N GLU A 13 11.76 14.78 -26.23
CA GLU A 13 10.39 14.58 -26.70
C GLU A 13 10.34 13.30 -27.53
N THR A 14 9.69 12.27 -26.99
CA THR A 14 9.49 10.99 -27.68
C THR A 14 8.07 10.95 -28.22
N ALA A 15 7.95 10.98 -29.54
CA ALA A 15 6.71 10.73 -30.28
C ALA A 15 6.09 9.39 -29.85
N PRO A 16 4.74 9.25 -29.88
CA PRO A 16 4.07 8.05 -29.42
C PRO A 16 4.46 6.86 -30.30
N ALA A 17 5.01 5.82 -29.65
CA ALA A 17 5.26 4.52 -30.27
C ALA A 17 3.93 3.83 -30.63
N PRO A 18 3.89 3.06 -31.73
CA PRO A 18 2.69 2.32 -32.12
C PRO A 18 2.33 1.30 -31.03
N ALA A 19 1.04 1.26 -30.69
CA ALA A 19 0.49 0.37 -29.66
C ALA A 19 0.86 -1.09 -29.96
N ALA A 20 1.57 -1.72 -29.02
CA ALA A 20 1.75 -3.16 -29.01
C ALA A 20 0.37 -3.85 -28.90
N PRO A 21 0.16 -4.99 -29.58
CA PRO A 21 -1.10 -5.72 -29.47
C PRO A 21 -1.32 -6.12 -28.01
N ALA A 22 -2.53 -5.85 -27.52
CA ALA A 22 -2.98 -6.23 -26.19
C ALA A 22 -2.73 -7.73 -25.98
N ASP A 23 -1.90 -8.02 -24.97
CA ASP A 23 -1.65 -9.37 -24.50
C ASP A 23 -2.99 -10.03 -24.22
N ALA A 24 -3.31 -11.10 -24.94
CA ALA A 24 -4.52 -11.85 -24.74
C ALA A 24 -4.44 -12.43 -23.33
N ALA A 25 -5.27 -11.91 -22.41
CA ALA A 25 -5.38 -12.42 -21.06
C ALA A 25 -5.57 -13.94 -21.10
N ALA A 26 -4.57 -14.67 -20.60
CA ALA A 26 -4.66 -16.10 -20.43
C ALA A 26 -5.94 -16.44 -19.63
N PRO A 27 -6.69 -17.48 -20.01
CA PRO A 27 -7.91 -17.84 -19.30
C PRO A 27 -7.59 -18.06 -17.82
N ALA A 28 -8.34 -17.39 -16.95
CA ALA A 28 -8.23 -17.57 -15.51
C ALA A 28 -8.35 -19.08 -15.20
N ALA A 29 -7.37 -19.61 -14.47
CA ALA A 29 -7.40 -20.99 -14.02
C ALA A 29 -8.72 -21.25 -13.26
N ALA A 30 -9.34 -22.40 -13.50
CA ALA A 30 -10.57 -22.78 -12.83
C ALA A 30 -10.36 -22.75 -11.30
N PRO A 31 -11.35 -22.26 -10.52
CA PRO A 31 -11.25 -22.24 -9.07
C PRO A 31 -11.07 -23.67 -8.55
N VAL A 32 -10.03 -23.88 -7.75
CA VAL A 32 -9.76 -25.14 -7.06
C VAL A 32 -10.74 -25.29 -5.90
N ASP A 33 -11.30 -26.49 -5.69
CA ASP A 33 -12.20 -26.74 -4.55
C ASP A 33 -11.44 -26.49 -3.24
N PRO A 34 -11.92 -25.60 -2.35
CA PRO A 34 -11.26 -25.26 -1.08
C PRO A 34 -10.99 -26.47 -0.18
N ASN A 35 -11.76 -27.56 -0.32
CA ASN A 35 -11.61 -28.78 0.48
C ASN A 35 -10.60 -29.78 -0.10
N THR A 36 -10.00 -29.48 -1.26
CA THR A 36 -9.01 -30.35 -1.89
C THR A 36 -7.83 -30.55 -0.93
N VAL A 37 -7.52 -31.80 -0.58
CA VAL A 37 -6.37 -32.12 0.25
C VAL A 37 -5.10 -32.03 -0.59
N ILE A 38 -4.20 -31.12 -0.22
CA ILE A 38 -2.94 -30.86 -0.93
C ILE A 38 -1.74 -31.50 -0.21
N ALA A 39 -1.84 -31.75 1.09
CA ALA A 39 -0.85 -32.47 1.88
C ALA A 39 -1.48 -33.13 3.11
N THR A 40 -0.76 -34.03 3.76
CA THR A 40 -1.16 -34.62 5.05
C THR A 40 0.00 -34.49 6.03
N VAL A 41 -0.27 -33.92 7.21
CA VAL A 41 0.73 -33.67 8.26
C VAL A 41 0.26 -34.33 9.55
N ASN A 42 1.02 -35.31 10.06
CA ASN A 42 0.65 -36.08 11.25
C ASN A 42 -0.77 -36.70 11.16
N GLY A 43 -1.15 -37.19 9.97
CA GLY A 43 -2.46 -37.78 9.72
C GLY A 43 -3.61 -36.77 9.59
N GLN A 44 -3.33 -35.47 9.66
CA GLN A 44 -4.32 -34.42 9.47
C GLN A 44 -4.22 -33.82 8.06
N PRO A 45 -5.34 -33.63 7.35
CA PRO A 45 -5.33 -33.02 6.04
C PRO A 45 -4.94 -31.53 6.12
N LEU A 46 -4.14 -31.11 5.14
CA LEU A 46 -3.93 -29.71 4.79
C LEU A 46 -4.63 -29.48 3.46
N THR A 47 -5.57 -28.54 3.44
CA THR A 47 -6.47 -28.28 2.30
C THR A 47 -6.04 -27.07 1.48
N GLU A 48 -6.65 -26.89 0.31
CA GLU A 48 -6.48 -25.69 -0.51
C GLU A 48 -6.86 -24.43 0.26
N ALA A 49 -7.95 -24.44 1.03
CA ALA A 49 -8.35 -23.31 1.87
C ALA A 49 -7.30 -22.95 2.92
N ASP A 50 -6.69 -23.95 3.55
CA ASP A 50 -5.62 -23.73 4.53
C ASP A 50 -4.41 -23.06 3.88
N LEU A 51 -4.07 -23.46 2.64
CA LEU A 51 -2.98 -22.85 1.89
C LEU A 51 -3.31 -21.42 1.47
N MET A 52 -4.54 -21.15 1.02
CA MET A 52 -4.97 -19.78 0.69
C MET A 52 -4.87 -18.84 1.89
N LEU A 53 -5.25 -19.31 3.09
CA LEU A 53 -5.08 -18.56 4.32
C LEU A 53 -3.59 -18.29 4.61
N ALA A 54 -2.74 -19.31 4.47
CA ALA A 54 -1.29 -19.15 4.66
C ALA A 54 -0.66 -18.20 3.63
N GLU A 55 -1.08 -18.26 2.36
CA GLU A 55 -0.63 -17.35 1.31
C GLU A 55 -1.02 -15.90 1.61
N GLY A 56 -2.24 -15.66 2.11
CA GLY A 56 -2.69 -14.33 2.54
C GLY A 56 -1.82 -13.76 3.67
N GLU A 57 -1.69 -14.52 4.76
CA GLU A 57 -0.96 -14.11 5.97
C GLU A 57 0.55 -13.95 5.74
N LEU A 58 1.15 -14.81 4.91
CA LEU A 58 2.61 -14.83 4.67
C LEU A 58 3.01 -14.11 3.37
N SER A 59 2.06 -13.51 2.65
CA SER A 59 2.26 -12.87 1.35
C SER A 59 3.45 -11.91 1.33
N GLN A 60 3.55 -11.04 2.34
CA GLN A 60 4.63 -10.05 2.45
C GLN A 60 6.01 -10.69 2.66
N GLN A 61 6.08 -11.81 3.39
CA GLN A 61 7.34 -12.51 3.64
C GLN A 61 7.89 -13.13 2.34
N PHE A 62 7.00 -13.55 1.44
CA PHE A 62 7.35 -14.18 0.18
C PHE A 62 7.19 -13.28 -1.05
N ALA A 63 6.92 -11.99 -0.87
CA ALA A 63 6.67 -11.04 -1.95
C ALA A 63 7.86 -10.91 -2.92
N GLN A 64 9.09 -11.11 -2.41
CA GLN A 64 10.33 -11.06 -3.20
C GLN A 64 10.60 -12.33 -4.01
N LEU A 65 9.86 -13.42 -3.74
CA LEU A 65 10.00 -14.66 -4.51
C LEU A 65 9.25 -14.55 -5.84
N PRO A 66 9.76 -15.20 -6.90
CA PRO A 66 9.02 -15.35 -8.15
C PRO A 66 7.61 -15.91 -7.90
N PRO A 67 6.56 -15.42 -8.60
CA PRO A 67 5.17 -15.82 -8.37
C PRO A 67 4.97 -17.34 -8.30
N GLU A 68 5.63 -18.08 -9.18
CA GLU A 68 5.56 -19.53 -9.28
C GLU A 68 6.16 -20.28 -8.07
N GLN A 69 7.02 -19.62 -7.28
CA GLN A 69 7.66 -20.20 -6.10
C GLN A 69 6.93 -19.86 -4.79
N ARG A 70 6.11 -18.80 -4.77
CA ARG A 70 5.42 -18.34 -3.55
C ARG A 70 4.50 -19.39 -2.96
N ARG A 71 3.75 -20.09 -3.81
CA ARG A 71 2.84 -21.16 -3.41
C ARG A 71 3.57 -22.31 -2.72
N ALA A 72 4.69 -22.75 -3.30
CA ALA A 72 5.52 -23.79 -2.71
C ALA A 72 6.12 -23.33 -1.36
N ALA A 73 6.58 -22.09 -1.26
CA ALA A 73 7.08 -21.51 -0.02
C ALA A 73 5.99 -21.44 1.07
N ALA A 74 4.78 -20.98 0.71
CA ALA A 74 3.64 -20.93 1.62
C ALA A 74 3.24 -22.33 2.11
N LEU A 75 3.23 -23.33 1.22
CA LEU A 75 2.97 -24.72 1.59
C LEU A 75 4.02 -25.25 2.57
N SER A 76 5.31 -25.05 2.30
CA SER A 76 6.38 -25.46 3.21
C SER A 76 6.25 -24.79 4.59
N ALA A 77 5.97 -23.49 4.63
CA ALA A 77 5.77 -22.76 5.88
C ALA A 77 4.52 -23.26 6.64
N ALA A 78 3.41 -23.52 5.95
CA ALA A 78 2.19 -24.05 6.57
C ALA A 78 2.43 -25.44 7.20
N ILE A 79 3.20 -26.30 6.54
CA ILE A 79 3.61 -27.60 7.08
C ILE A 79 4.45 -27.42 8.34
N GLU A 80 5.48 -26.56 8.29
CA GLU A 80 6.35 -26.27 9.45
C GLU A 80 5.57 -25.75 10.65
N ILE A 81 4.71 -24.75 10.43
CA ILE A 81 3.83 -24.19 11.46
C ILE A 81 2.99 -25.30 12.11
N ARG A 82 2.40 -26.19 11.31
CA ARG A 82 1.53 -27.26 11.83
C ARG A 82 2.30 -28.29 12.65
N VAL A 83 3.50 -28.67 12.21
CA VAL A 83 4.37 -29.59 12.95
C VAL A 83 4.77 -28.98 14.30
N MET A 84 5.21 -27.72 14.29
CA MET A 84 5.62 -27.02 15.51
C MET A 84 4.46 -26.77 16.46
N ALA A 85 3.28 -26.40 15.94
CA ALA A 85 2.07 -26.24 16.74
C ALA A 85 1.64 -27.54 17.41
N ALA A 86 1.71 -28.68 16.70
CA ALA A 86 1.39 -29.98 17.28
C ALA A 86 2.34 -30.35 18.44
N LYS A 87 3.63 -30.04 18.30
CA LYS A 87 4.60 -30.19 19.37
C LYS A 87 4.29 -29.27 20.56
N ALA A 88 3.95 -28.01 20.31
CA ALA A 88 3.61 -27.05 21.36
C ALA A 88 2.39 -27.48 22.20
N VAL A 89 1.37 -28.05 21.56
CA VAL A 89 0.21 -28.66 22.26
C VAL A 89 0.64 -29.86 23.11
N THR A 90 1.52 -30.71 22.57
CA THR A 90 2.06 -31.86 23.32
C THR A 90 2.83 -31.42 24.56
N ASP A 91 3.56 -30.30 24.45
CA ASP A 91 4.33 -29.69 25.53
C ASP A 91 3.47 -28.86 26.50
N GLY A 92 2.17 -28.71 26.22
CA GLY A 92 1.21 -28.00 27.06
C GLY A 92 1.27 -26.47 26.97
N LEU A 93 1.96 -25.90 25.97
CA LEU A 93 2.00 -24.44 25.78
C LEU A 93 0.62 -23.86 25.41
N ASP A 94 -0.27 -24.69 24.85
CA ASP A 94 -1.65 -24.34 24.61
C ASP A 94 -2.42 -24.03 25.91
N LYS A 95 -1.97 -24.54 27.05
CA LYS A 95 -2.62 -24.33 28.37
C LYS A 95 -2.04 -23.14 29.13
N ASP A 96 -0.99 -22.52 28.61
CA ASP A 96 -0.38 -21.35 29.23
C ASP A 96 -1.40 -20.20 29.33
N PRO A 97 -1.55 -19.54 30.50
CA PRO A 97 -2.53 -18.47 30.66
C PRO A 97 -2.31 -17.25 29.74
N ASP A 98 -1.06 -16.91 29.41
CA ASP A 98 -0.76 -15.82 28.47
C ASP A 98 -1.12 -16.22 27.04
N PHE A 99 -0.82 -17.46 26.64
CA PHE A 99 -1.27 -17.99 25.35
C PHE A 99 -2.80 -17.95 25.22
N GLN A 100 -3.53 -18.43 26.24
CA GLN A 100 -5.00 -18.42 26.24
C GLN A 100 -5.59 -17.01 26.17
N ARG A 101 -5.01 -16.04 26.90
CA ARG A 101 -5.40 -14.62 26.78
C ARG A 101 -5.19 -14.08 25.37
N ARG A 102 -4.04 -14.38 24.77
CA ARG A 102 -3.75 -13.95 23.40
C ARG A 102 -4.72 -14.57 22.39
N MET A 103 -5.02 -15.86 22.52
CA MET A 103 -5.97 -16.54 21.62
C MET A 103 -7.38 -15.97 21.74
N ALA A 104 -7.85 -15.67 22.95
CA ALA A 104 -9.14 -15.03 23.17
C ALA A 104 -9.22 -13.66 22.47
N PHE A 105 -8.18 -12.82 22.61
CA PHE A 105 -8.12 -11.54 21.94
C PHE A 105 -8.11 -11.68 20.40
N LEU A 106 -7.31 -12.61 19.86
CA LEU A 106 -7.26 -12.84 18.42
C LEU A 106 -8.62 -13.32 17.87
N GLN A 107 -9.33 -14.16 18.61
CA GLN A 107 -10.68 -14.59 18.25
C GLN A 107 -11.66 -13.41 18.22
N GLN A 108 -11.64 -12.55 19.25
CA GLN A 108 -12.49 -11.35 19.28
C GLN A 108 -12.20 -10.41 18.11
N ARG A 109 -10.92 -10.22 17.77
CA ARG A 109 -10.50 -9.40 16.63
C ARG A 109 -10.95 -10.00 15.29
N ALA A 110 -10.84 -11.32 15.11
CA ALA A 110 -11.32 -11.99 13.91
C ALA A 110 -12.84 -11.83 13.74
N LEU A 111 -13.61 -12.03 14.83
CA LEU A 111 -15.06 -11.82 14.83
C LEU A 111 -15.45 -10.36 14.55
N HIS A 112 -14.69 -9.39 15.08
CA HIS A 112 -14.89 -7.99 14.77
C HIS A 112 -14.67 -7.72 13.27
N GLY A 113 -13.59 -8.24 12.69
CA GLY A 113 -13.32 -8.12 11.25
C GLY A 113 -14.46 -8.70 10.40
N GLU A 114 -14.92 -9.90 10.74
CA GLU A 114 -16.04 -10.57 10.06
C GLU A 114 -17.33 -9.74 10.12
N MET A 115 -17.62 -9.13 11.27
CA MET A 115 -18.80 -8.29 11.45
C MET A 115 -18.70 -6.99 10.64
N VAL A 116 -17.51 -6.41 10.51
CA VAL A 116 -17.31 -5.22 9.67
C VAL A 116 -17.48 -5.58 8.20
N GLU A 117 -16.85 -6.66 7.74
CA GLU A 117 -16.91 -7.07 6.33
C GLU A 117 -18.36 -7.38 5.91
N LYS A 118 -19.00 -8.32 6.60
CA LYS A 118 -20.36 -8.76 6.24
C LYS A 118 -21.45 -7.78 6.68
N GLY A 119 -21.21 -7.07 7.77
CA GLY A 119 -22.21 -6.23 8.42
C GLY A 119 -22.22 -4.79 7.93
N VAL A 120 -21.09 -4.30 7.42
CA VAL A 120 -20.89 -2.91 6.97
C VAL A 120 -20.48 -2.88 5.50
N VAL A 121 -19.33 -3.47 5.15
CA VAL A 121 -18.74 -3.34 3.79
C VAL A 121 -19.67 -3.93 2.73
N ASP A 122 -20.09 -5.18 2.89
CA ASP A 122 -20.97 -5.88 1.93
C ASP A 122 -22.35 -5.22 1.77
N LYS A 123 -22.75 -4.34 2.70
CA LYS A 123 -24.02 -3.62 2.65
C LYS A 123 -23.92 -2.25 2.01
N VAL A 124 -22.70 -1.70 1.87
CA VAL A 124 -22.50 -0.42 1.20
C VAL A 124 -22.73 -0.60 -0.28
N THR A 125 -23.64 0.18 -0.84
CA THR A 125 -23.98 0.16 -2.25
C THR A 125 -23.23 1.22 -3.04
N ASP A 126 -22.98 0.97 -4.32
CA ASP A 126 -22.40 1.97 -5.24
C ASP A 126 -23.21 3.27 -5.28
N ALA A 127 -24.52 3.18 -5.07
CA ALA A 127 -25.41 4.33 -5.01
C ALA A 127 -25.13 5.21 -3.78
N GLU A 128 -24.92 4.61 -2.60
CA GLU A 128 -24.56 5.34 -1.38
C GLU A 128 -23.18 5.97 -1.49
N VAL A 129 -22.21 5.27 -2.09
CA VAL A 129 -20.87 5.81 -2.36
C VAL A 129 -20.95 7.02 -3.29
N ARG A 130 -21.70 6.91 -4.39
CA ARG A 130 -21.87 8.03 -5.34
C ARG A 130 -22.61 9.21 -4.70
N ALA A 131 -23.68 8.96 -3.94
CA ALA A 131 -24.40 10.01 -3.24
C ALA A 131 -23.50 10.75 -2.26
N ARG A 132 -22.64 10.03 -1.52
CA ARG A 132 -21.66 10.66 -0.62
C ARG A 132 -20.63 11.47 -1.40
N TYR A 133 -20.09 10.93 -2.50
CA TYR A 133 -19.14 11.65 -3.36
C TYR A 133 -19.73 12.96 -3.88
N ASP A 134 -20.94 12.93 -4.44
CA ASP A 134 -21.61 14.11 -4.98
C ASP A 134 -21.85 15.18 -3.89
N GLN A 135 -22.21 14.74 -2.67
CA GLN A 135 -22.35 15.62 -1.51
C GLN A 135 -21.02 16.28 -1.10
N GLU A 136 -19.92 15.52 -1.06
CA GLU A 136 -18.61 16.06 -0.70
C GLU A 136 -18.09 17.04 -1.76
N ILE A 137 -18.32 16.77 -3.05
CA ILE A 137 -18.00 17.71 -4.15
C ILE A 137 -18.82 19.00 -4.03
N ALA A 138 -20.12 18.90 -3.72
CA ALA A 138 -20.95 20.09 -3.52
C ALA A 138 -20.51 20.91 -2.30
N ASN A 139 -20.04 20.26 -1.24
CA ASN A 139 -19.58 20.92 -0.01
C ASN A 139 -18.13 21.41 -0.08
N THR A 140 -17.37 21.00 -1.09
CA THR A 140 -15.97 21.37 -1.28
C THR A 140 -15.87 22.24 -2.54
N PRO A 141 -16.15 23.55 -2.43
CA PRO A 141 -16.00 24.45 -3.56
C PRO A 141 -14.55 24.40 -4.08
N PRO A 142 -14.34 24.52 -5.40
CA PRO A 142 -13.01 24.59 -5.98
C PRO A 142 -12.23 25.72 -5.30
N VAL A 143 -11.08 25.39 -4.72
CA VAL A 143 -10.18 26.40 -4.19
C VAL A 143 -9.45 27.05 -5.37
N ASN A 144 -9.34 28.38 -5.36
CA ASN A 144 -8.47 29.07 -6.31
C ASN A 144 -7.03 28.70 -5.99
N GLU A 145 -6.44 27.84 -6.81
CA GLU A 145 -5.02 27.53 -6.72
C GLU A 145 -4.21 28.68 -7.33
N VAL A 146 -3.33 29.28 -6.52
CA VAL A 146 -2.44 30.35 -6.95
C VAL A 146 -0.99 29.87 -6.88
N HIS A 147 -0.30 29.90 -8.02
CA HIS A 147 1.13 29.61 -8.08
C HIS A 147 1.94 30.86 -7.74
N ALA A 148 2.06 31.16 -6.44
CA ALA A 148 2.84 32.29 -5.95
C ALA A 148 4.33 31.94 -5.78
N ARG A 149 5.18 32.96 -5.94
CA ARG A 149 6.60 32.92 -5.56
C ARG A 149 6.80 33.96 -4.45
N HIS A 150 7.71 33.70 -3.49
CA HIS A 150 8.02 34.65 -2.43
C HIS A 150 9.51 35.01 -2.43
N ILE A 151 9.84 36.18 -1.87
CA ILE A 151 11.19 36.57 -1.49
C ILE A 151 11.14 36.81 0.02
N LEU A 152 11.91 36.04 0.80
CA LEU A 152 11.92 36.15 2.26
C LEU A 152 13.15 36.93 2.72
N VAL A 153 12.95 38.01 3.46
CA VAL A 153 14.02 38.87 3.99
C VAL A 153 13.85 39.13 5.48
N LYS A 154 14.92 39.55 6.15
CA LYS A 154 14.97 39.63 7.62
C LYS A 154 14.31 40.87 8.17
N THR A 155 14.32 41.96 7.40
CA THR A 155 13.84 43.26 7.85
C THR A 155 12.81 43.85 6.91
N LYS A 156 11.96 44.74 7.44
CA LYS A 156 10.93 45.42 6.66
C LYS A 156 11.55 46.36 5.63
N GLU A 157 12.64 47.00 5.99
CA GLU A 157 13.39 47.93 5.15
C GLU A 157 13.94 47.23 3.90
N GLU A 158 14.47 46.01 4.05
CA GLU A 158 14.88 45.15 2.94
C GLU A 158 13.70 44.79 2.02
N ALA A 159 12.56 44.43 2.60
CA ALA A 159 11.36 44.09 1.84
C ALA A 159 10.85 45.28 1.03
N GLU A 160 10.76 46.47 1.64
CA GLU A 160 10.33 47.70 0.98
C GLU A 160 11.29 48.15 -0.14
N ALA A 161 12.59 47.95 0.04
CA ALA A 161 13.57 48.22 -1.01
C ALA A 161 13.38 47.30 -2.22
N ILE A 162 13.14 46.01 -2.00
CA ILE A 162 12.88 45.02 -3.05
C ILE A 162 11.55 45.32 -3.76
N ILE A 163 10.49 45.67 -3.03
CA ILE A 163 9.20 46.09 -3.61
C ILE A 163 9.39 47.27 -4.57
N LYS A 164 10.15 48.30 -4.16
CA LYS A 164 10.43 49.46 -5.04
C LYS A 164 11.19 49.07 -6.31
N GLN A 165 12.11 48.11 -6.23
CA GLN A 165 12.81 47.60 -7.41
C GLN A 165 11.89 46.81 -8.33
N LEU A 166 11.00 45.98 -7.77
CA LEU A 166 9.98 45.26 -8.51
C LEU A 166 8.98 46.20 -9.20
N ASP A 167 8.51 47.24 -8.50
CA ASP A 167 7.63 48.29 -9.06
C ASP A 167 8.33 49.07 -10.20
N GLY A 168 9.66 49.19 -10.12
CA GLY A 168 10.52 49.74 -11.17
C GLY A 168 10.77 48.80 -12.37
N GLY A 169 10.22 47.58 -12.35
CA GLY A 169 10.32 46.60 -13.43
C GLY A 169 11.50 45.63 -13.35
N ALA A 170 12.15 45.51 -12.18
CA ALA A 170 13.18 44.49 -11.97
C ALA A 170 12.61 43.06 -12.04
N ASP A 171 13.43 42.10 -12.46
CA ASP A 171 13.00 40.70 -12.58
C ASP A 171 12.89 40.02 -11.21
N PHE A 172 11.72 39.44 -10.93
CA PHE A 172 11.43 38.80 -9.65
C PHE A 172 12.38 37.62 -9.35
N GLN A 173 12.69 36.80 -10.35
CA GLN A 173 13.50 35.59 -10.14
C GLN A 173 14.94 35.94 -9.80
N LYS A 174 15.50 36.97 -10.44
CA LYS A 174 16.84 37.50 -10.09
C LYS A 174 16.88 38.01 -8.66
N LEU A 175 15.92 38.87 -8.28
CA LEU A 175 15.87 39.40 -6.92
C LEU A 175 15.63 38.30 -5.88
N ALA A 176 14.82 37.29 -6.19
CA ALA A 176 14.61 36.15 -5.30
C ALA A 176 15.92 35.38 -5.08
N ASN A 177 16.67 35.09 -6.15
CA ASN A 177 17.95 34.37 -6.05
C ASN A 177 19.01 35.14 -5.26
N GLU A 178 18.97 36.47 -5.29
CA GLU A 178 19.95 37.33 -4.63
C GLU A 178 19.61 37.64 -3.17
N HIS A 179 18.32 37.79 -2.85
CA HIS A 179 17.89 38.35 -1.58
C HIS A 179 17.09 37.38 -0.69
N THR A 180 16.55 36.29 -1.23
CA THR A 180 15.80 35.36 -0.38
C THR A 180 16.72 34.70 0.64
N SER A 181 16.28 34.64 1.88
CA SER A 181 16.99 34.04 3.02
C SER A 181 16.21 32.89 3.66
#